data_AF-A0A264W520-F1
#
_entry.id   AF-A0A264W520-F1
#
_cell.length_a   1.000
_cell.length_b   1.000
_cell.length_c   1.000
_cell.angle_alpha   90.00
_cell.angle_beta   90.00
_cell.angle_gamma   90.00
#
_symmetry.space_group_name_H-M   'P 1'
#
loop_
_entity.id
_entity.type
_entity.pdbx_description
1 polymer ?
#
loop_
_entity_poly.entity_id
_entity_poly.type
_entity_poly.pdbx_seq_one_letter_code
_entity_poly.pdbx_strand_id
1 'polypeptide(L)' 'MKLSGILAICGFLICGAAVLYFVMSFFSNDDGKGTAMILSFLVFVNGLIAVGVAELLNTKIVREKTLS' A
#
# COMPACT_ATOMS: atom_id res chain seq x y z
N MET A 1 -9.99 -17.05 1.78
CA MET A 1 -9.65 -15.74 2.38
C MET A 1 -10.56 -14.69 1.75
N LYS A 2 -11.14 -13.75 2.53
CA LYS A 2 -11.97 -12.67 1.95
C LYS A 2 -11.09 -11.75 1.10
N LEU A 3 -11.59 -11.27 -0.04
CA LEU A 3 -10.89 -10.37 -0.97
C LEU A 3 -10.25 -9.16 -0.26
N SER A 4 -10.96 -8.61 0.74
CA SER A 4 -10.46 -7.52 1.59
C SER A 4 -9.17 -7.89 2.35
N GLY A 5 -9.06 -9.11 2.89
CA GLY A 5 -7.84 -9.54 3.59
C GLY A 5 -6.63 -9.63 2.67
N ILE A 6 -6.83 -10.10 1.43
CA ILE A 6 -5.76 -10.14 0.41
C ILE A 6 -5.34 -8.71 0.04
N LEU A 7 -6.31 -7.80 -0.14
CA LEU A 7 -6.03 -6.41 -0.49
C LEU A 7 -5.26 -5.67 0.62
N ALA A 8 -5.57 -5.93 1.89
CA ALA A 8 -4.82 -5.38 3.02
C ALA A 8 -3.37 -5.90 3.05
N ILE A 9 -3.16 -7.21 2.88
CA ILE A 9 -1.83 -7.82 2.85
C ILE A 9 -1.01 -7.27 1.68
N CYS A 10 -1.62 -7.15 0.49
CA CYS A 10 -0.98 -6.53 -0.66
C CYS A 10 -0.62 -5.06 -0.39
N GLY A 11 -1.51 -4.29 0.23
CA GLY A 11 -1.23 -2.91 0.61
C GLY A 11 -0.01 -2.78 1.54
N PHE A 12 0.07 -3.64 2.57
CA PHE A 12 1.22 -3.69 3.47
C PHE A 12 2.52 -4.10 2.76
N LEU A 13 2.47 -5.09 1.86
CA LEU A 13 3.62 -5.49 1.04
C LEU A 13 4.12 -4.35 0.15
N ILE A 14 3.20 -3.62 -0.49
CA ILE A 14 3.52 -2.46 -1.33
C ILE A 14 4.16 -1.34 -0.49
N CYS A 15 3.61 -1.04 0.68
CA CYS A 15 4.21 -0.06 1.60
C CYS A 15 5.62 -0.48 2.03
N GLY A 16 5.83 -1.74 2.41
CA GLY A 16 7.14 -2.25 2.79
C GLY A 16 8.15 -2.18 1.66
N ALA A 17 7.76 -2.58 0.45
CA ALA A 17 8.60 -2.48 -0.75
C ALA A 17 8.95 -1.03 -1.08
N ALA A 18 8.01 -0.10 -0.96
CA ALA A 18 8.23 1.32 -1.19
C ALA A 18 9.28 1.92 -0.23
N VAL A 19 9.20 1.59 1.06
CA VAL A 19 10.17 2.04 2.07
C VAL A 19 11.56 1.46 1.79
N LEU A 20 11.65 0.17 1.45
CA LEU A 20 12.93 -0.45 1.08
C LEU A 20 13.55 0.21 -0.16
N TYR A 21 12.73 0.51 -1.16
CA TYR A 21 13.17 1.18 -2.39
C TYR A 21 13.63 2.61 -2.12
N PHE A 22 12.91 3.34 -1.25
CA PHE A 22 13.30 4.67 -0.79
C PHE A 22 14.66 4.64 -0.08
N VAL A 23 14.88 3.68 0.82
CA VAL A 23 16.17 3.51 1.52
C VAL A 23 17.29 3.18 0.53
N MET A 24 17.09 2.23 -0.39
CA MET A 24 18.10 1.90 -1.41
C MET A 24 18.43 3.09 -2.31
N SER A 25 17.45 3.95 -2.61
CA SER A 25 17.64 5.18 -3.37
C SER A 25 18.61 6.16 -2.70
N PHE A 26 18.75 6.18 -1.37
CA PHE A 26 19.75 7.02 -0.70
C PHE A 26 21.19 6.53 -0.92
N PHE A 27 21.38 5.22 -1.03
CA PHE A 27 22.70 4.61 -1.18
C PHE A 27 23.15 4.49 -2.64
N SER A 28 22.22 4.56 -3.61
CA SER A 28 22.55 4.50 -5.04
C SER A 28 23.08 5.84 -5.54
N ASN A 29 24.30 5.92 -6.10
CA ASN A 29 24.89 7.17 -6.64
C ASN A 29 24.49 7.46 -8.09
N ASP A 30 23.19 7.39 -8.37
CA ASP A 30 22.64 7.61 -9.71
C ASP A 30 22.01 9.01 -9.82
N ASP A 31 22.06 9.64 -11.00
CA ASP A 31 21.47 10.97 -11.23
C ASP A 31 19.93 10.95 -11.09
N GLY A 32 19.32 9.76 -11.10
CA GLY A 32 17.88 9.52 -10.92
C GLY A 32 17.36 9.48 -9.48
N LYS A 33 18.18 9.81 -8.46
CA LYS A 33 17.80 9.78 -7.02
C LYS A 33 16.46 10.46 -6.73
N GLY A 34 16.24 11.67 -7.26
CA GLY A 34 15.03 12.45 -7.00
C GLY A 34 13.77 11.76 -7.53
N THR A 35 13.84 11.19 -8.73
CA THR A 35 12.73 10.47 -9.35
C THR A 35 12.40 9.18 -8.59
N ALA A 36 13.43 8.45 -8.12
CA ALA A 36 13.25 7.25 -7.33
C ALA A 36 12.60 7.52 -5.96
N MET A 37 12.94 8.64 -5.31
CA MET A 37 12.31 9.08 -4.06
C MET A 37 10.83 9.45 -4.25
N ILE A 38 10.51 10.20 -5.32
CA ILE A 38 9.11 10.59 -5.61
C ILE A 38 8.27 9.36 -5.96
N LEU A 39 8.82 8.44 -6.76
CA LEU A 39 8.15 7.22 -7.14
C LEU A 39 7.87 6.32 -5.93
N SER A 40 8.85 6.13 -5.06
CA SER A 40 8.67 5.34 -3.83
C SER A 40 7.63 5.97 -2.89
N PHE A 41 7.58 7.30 -2.78
CA PHE A 41 6.51 7.97 -2.02
C PHE A 41 5.11 7.71 -2.63
N LEU A 42 4.96 7.83 -3.95
CA LEU A 42 3.71 7.53 -4.64
C LEU A 42 3.26 6.07 -4.44
N VAL A 43 4.20 5.13 -4.52
CA VAL A 43 3.93 3.70 -4.30
C VAL A 43 3.52 3.45 -2.84
N PHE A 44 4.15 4.13 -1.88
CA PHE A 44 3.77 4.04 -0.47
C PHE A 44 2.35 4.54 -0.22
N VAL A 45 1.99 5.70 -0.77
CA VAL A 45 0.63 6.26 -0.65
C VAL A 45 -0.41 5.32 -1.27
N ASN A 46 -0.11 4.72 -2.43
CA ASN A 46 -0.99 3.73 -3.05
C ASN A 46 -1.18 2.47 -2.18
N GLY A 47 -0.12 2.01 -1.49
CA GLY A 47 -0.22 0.92 -0.53
C GLY A 47 -1.17 1.26 0.62
N LEU A 48 -1.08 2.48 1.18
CA LEU A 48 -1.98 2.95 2.23
C LEU A 48 -3.44 3.05 1.76
N ILE A 49 -3.67 3.53 0.53
CA ILE A 49 -5.01 3.59 -0.06
C ILE A 49 -5.58 2.17 -0.19
N ALA A 50 -4.78 1.19 -0.64
CA ALA A 50 -5.23 -0.20 -0.73
C ALA A 50 -5.63 -0.79 0.63
N VAL A 51 -4.88 -0.49 1.70
CA VAL A 51 -5.23 -0.86 3.08
C VAL A 51 -6.55 -0.20 3.51
N GLY A 52 -6.70 1.11 3.30
CA GLY A 52 -7.92 1.83 3.67
C GLY A 52 -9.16 1.33 2.91
N VAL A 53 -9.02 1.04 1.61
CA VAL A 53 -10.08 0.43 0.80
C VAL A 53 -10.43 -0.97 1.30
N ALA A 54 -9.44 -1.77 1.71
CA ALA A 54 -9.67 -3.08 2.29
C ALA A 54 -10.49 -3.01 3.58
N GLU A 55 -10.19 -2.07 4.47
CA GLU A 55 -10.96 -1.86 5.71
C GLU A 55 -12.38 -1.36 5.43
N LEU A 56 -12.56 -0.44 4.48
CA LEU A 56 -13.87 0.04 4.06
C LEU A 56 -14.73 -1.10 3.48
N LEU A 57 -14.14 -1.97 2.65
CA LEU A 57 -14.81 -3.15 2.11
C LEU A 57 -15.21 -4.12 3.22
N ASN A 58 -14.33 -4.40 4.18
CA ASN A 58 -14.67 -5.24 5.33
C ASN A 58 -15.83 -4.64 6.14
N THR A 59 -15.80 -3.34 6.40
CA THR A 59 -16.83 -2.64 7.17
C THR A 59 -18.18 -2.66 6.45
N LYS A 60 -18.21 -2.42 5.12
CA LYS A 60 -19.44 -2.48 4.31
C LYS A 60 -20.03 -3.89 4.26
N ILE A 61 -19.19 -4.91 4.04
CA ILE A 61 -19.63 -6.32 3.99
C ILE A 61 -20.20 -6.77 5.34
N VAL A 62 -19.59 -6.35 6.46
CA VAL A 62 -20.11 -6.64 7.80
C VAL A 62 -21.46 -5.95 8.04
N ARG A 63 -21.61 -4.70 7.58
CA ARG A 63 -22.87 -3.95 7.72
C ARG A 63 -24.02 -4.59 6.95
N GLU A 64 -23.79 -5.04 5.71
CA GLU A 64 -24.81 -5.74 4.92
C GLU A 64 -25.20 -7.09 5.53
N LYS A 65 -24.25 -7.84 6.10
CA LYS A 65 -24.54 -9.11 6.78
C LYS A 65 -25.32 -8.99 8.09
N THR A 66 -25.33 -7.82 8.71
CA THR A 66 -26.03 -7.59 10.00
C THR A 66 -27.45 -7.07 9.78
N LEU A 67 -27.79 -6.62 8.58
CA LEU A 67 -29.11 -6.10 8.18
C LEU A 67 -29.93 -7.11 7.35
N SER A 68 -29.38 -8.31 7.13
CA SER A 68 -30.03 -9.47 6.49
C SER A 68 -30.36 -10.52 7.53
#